data_AF-A0AA37XMQ3-F1
#
_entry.id   AF-A0AA37XMQ3-F1
#
_cell.length_a   1.000
_cell.length_b   1.000
_cell.length_c   1.000
_cell.angle_alpha   90.00
_cell.angle_beta   90.00
_cell.angle_gamma   90.00
#
_symmetry.space_group_name_H-M   'P 1'
#
loop_
_entity.id
_entity.type
_entity.pdbx_description
1 polymer ?
#
loop_
_entity_poly.entity_id
_entity_poly.type
_entity_poly.pdbx_seq_one_letter_code
_entity_poly.pdbx_strand_id
1 'polypeptide(L)'
;MTLFAEVIVDVPTMQTDQPFTYIVPESLTDVIEVGMRVEVPFGGGNRHIQGFVTDLKQTSKYPEKLKYIIRLLDLSPVLNQELLALADYMKETTYAFKITCLQTMLPSVMKAEYQKKIVLKDPRHPVKDEYFPQGDEMDWQEAEKRGY
;
A
#
# COMPACT_ATOMS: atom_id res chain seq x y z
N MET A 1 -8.08 -23.95 -6.53
CA MET A 1 -8.67 -22.81 -7.29
C MET A 1 -7.91 -21.56 -6.88
N THR A 2 -7.61 -20.67 -7.81
CA THR A 2 -6.87 -19.44 -7.49
C THR A 2 -7.80 -18.43 -6.80
N LEU A 3 -7.39 -17.94 -5.63
CA LEU A 3 -8.11 -16.89 -4.90
C LEU A 3 -7.51 -15.52 -5.25
N PHE A 4 -8.37 -14.53 -5.45
CA PHE A 4 -7.99 -13.15 -5.73
C PHE A 4 -8.52 -12.23 -4.64
N ALA A 5 -7.79 -11.16 -4.34
CA ALA A 5 -8.20 -10.14 -3.40
C ALA A 5 -8.28 -8.78 -4.09
N GLU A 6 -9.35 -8.05 -3.82
CA GLU A 6 -9.46 -6.63 -4.15
C GLU A 6 -8.88 -5.82 -3.01
N VAL A 7 -7.92 -4.95 -3.30
CA VAL A 7 -7.16 -4.21 -2.29
C VAL A 7 -7.21 -2.72 -2.57
N ILE A 8 -7.70 -1.93 -1.62
CA ILE A 8 -7.50 -0.48 -1.61
C ILE A 8 -6.11 -0.20 -1.06
N VAL A 9 -5.25 0.36 -1.90
CA VAL A 9 -3.84 0.60 -1.57
C VAL A 9 -3.65 1.90 -0.78
N ASP A 10 -2.61 1.93 0.05
CA ASP A 10 -2.22 3.09 0.85
C ASP A 10 -1.50 4.16 0.02
N VAL A 11 -2.24 4.72 -0.94
CA VAL A 11 -1.81 5.81 -1.81
C VAL A 11 -2.99 6.76 -1.96
N PRO A 12 -2.98 7.94 -1.30
CA PRO A 12 -4.09 8.88 -1.33
C PRO A 12 -4.05 9.74 -2.62
N THR A 13 -4.36 9.13 -3.77
CA THR A 13 -4.46 9.81 -5.06
C THR A 13 -5.72 9.37 -5.81
N MET A 14 -6.25 10.21 -6.71
CA MET A 14 -7.46 9.86 -7.46
C MET A 14 -7.30 8.61 -8.32
N GLN A 15 -6.11 8.40 -8.88
CA GLN A 15 -5.80 7.24 -9.72
C GLN A 15 -5.84 5.91 -8.94
N THR A 16 -5.69 5.98 -7.62
CA THR A 16 -5.58 4.83 -6.72
C THR A 16 -6.78 4.67 -5.79
N ASP A 17 -7.80 5.52 -5.93
CA ASP A 17 -9.01 5.50 -5.10
C ASP A 17 -10.05 4.45 -5.54
N GLN A 18 -9.53 3.31 -5.97
CA GLN A 18 -10.27 2.14 -6.46
C GLN A 18 -9.49 0.87 -6.09
N PRO A 19 -10.16 -0.29 -5.91
CA PRO A 19 -9.46 -1.51 -5.57
C PRO A 19 -8.58 -2.00 -6.73
N PHE A 20 -7.44 -2.58 -6.38
CA PHE A 20 -6.57 -3.31 -7.29
C PHE A 20 -6.63 -4.80 -6.97
N THR A 21 -6.68 -5.63 -8.01
CA THR A 21 -6.75 -7.08 -7.85
C THR A 21 -5.35 -7.68 -7.67
N TYR A 22 -5.18 -8.52 -6.66
CA TYR A 22 -3.98 -9.30 -6.41
C TYR A 22 -4.27 -10.79 -6.33
N ILE A 23 -3.29 -11.61 -6.65
CA ILE A 23 -3.34 -13.05 -6.41
C ILE A 23 -3.05 -13.29 -4.93
N VAL A 24 -3.89 -14.09 -4.27
CA VAL A 24 -3.63 -14.58 -2.92
C VAL A 24 -2.69 -15.80 -3.03
N PRO A 25 -1.49 -15.78 -2.43
CA PRO A 25 -0.66 -16.97 -2.31
C PRO A 25 -1.41 -18.12 -1.64
N GLU A 26 -1.13 -19.36 -2.05
CA GLU A 26 -1.77 -20.55 -1.47
C GLU A 26 -1.64 -20.59 0.07
N SER A 27 -0.47 -20.22 0.59
CA SER A 27 -0.20 -20.14 2.03
C SER A 27 -1.07 -19.14 2.81
N LEU A 28 -1.70 -18.18 2.12
CA LEU A 28 -2.58 -17.17 2.73
C LEU A 28 -4.06 -17.48 2.50
N THR A 29 -4.41 -18.48 1.69
CA THR A 29 -5.78 -18.71 1.22
C THR A 29 -6.74 -19.04 2.35
N ASP A 30 -6.28 -19.78 3.37
CA ASP A 30 -7.11 -20.22 4.50
C ASP A 30 -7.23 -19.18 5.62
N VAL A 31 -6.42 -18.12 5.57
CA VAL A 31 -6.29 -17.13 6.65
C VAL A 31 -6.61 -15.71 6.22
N ILE A 32 -6.63 -15.40 4.93
CA ILE A 32 -6.98 -14.06 4.44
C ILE A 32 -8.48 -13.81 4.61
N GLU A 33 -8.82 -12.65 5.12
CA GLU A 33 -10.21 -12.21 5.29
C GLU A 33 -10.38 -10.77 4.81
N VAL A 34 -11.62 -10.44 4.43
CA VAL A 34 -12.01 -9.06 4.11
C VAL A 34 -11.80 -8.17 5.35
N GLY A 35 -11.18 -7.01 5.16
CA GLY A 35 -10.86 -6.06 6.22
C GLY A 35 -9.49 -6.23 6.87
N MET A 36 -8.70 -7.22 6.46
CA MET A 36 -7.30 -7.35 6.86
C MET A 36 -6.39 -6.37 6.13
N ARG A 37 -5.31 -5.93 6.80
CA ARG A 37 -4.22 -5.22 6.14
C ARG A 37 -3.27 -6.19 5.47
N VAL A 38 -2.78 -5.79 4.30
CA VAL A 38 -1.85 -6.56 3.48
C VAL A 38 -0.70 -5.69 3.01
N GLU A 39 0.46 -6.32 2.81
CA GLU A 39 1.56 -5.72 2.06
C GLU A 39 1.51 -6.19 0.61
N VAL A 40 1.56 -5.24 -0.32
CA VAL A 40 1.46 -5.51 -1.76
C VAL A 40 2.51 -4.72 -2.56
N PRO A 41 3.00 -5.26 -3.69
CA PRO A 41 3.89 -4.56 -4.59
C PRO A 41 3.10 -3.65 -5.54
N PHE A 42 3.34 -2.34 -5.52
CA PHE A 42 2.57 -1.37 -6.28
C PHE A 42 3.41 -0.62 -7.33
N GLY A 43 2.79 -0.33 -8.48
CA GLY A 43 3.40 0.39 -9.60
C GLY A 43 4.53 -0.37 -10.32
N GLY A 44 5.17 0.26 -11.31
CA GLY A 44 6.23 -0.37 -12.11
C GLY A 44 7.53 -0.64 -11.33
N GLY A 45 7.80 0.14 -10.29
CA GLY A 45 8.98 -0.03 -9.42
C GLY A 45 8.81 -1.07 -8.32
N ASN A 46 7.67 -1.79 -8.26
CA ASN A 46 7.33 -2.74 -7.19
C ASN A 46 7.55 -2.14 -5.79
N ARG A 47 7.03 -0.94 -5.53
CA ARG A 47 7.11 -0.36 -4.19
C ARG A 47 6.22 -1.16 -3.24
N HIS A 48 6.76 -1.62 -2.12
CA HIS A 48 6.00 -2.32 -1.09
C HIS A 48 5.19 -1.29 -0.30
N ILE A 49 3.87 -1.46 -0.30
CA ILE A 49 2.95 -0.57 0.40
C ILE A 49 1.89 -1.37 1.14
N GLN A 50 1.25 -0.74 2.11
CA GLN A 50 0.09 -1.31 2.76
C GLN A 50 -1.17 -1.17 1.90
N GLY A 51 -2.18 -1.97 2.21
CA GLY A 51 -3.52 -1.83 1.69
C GLY A 51 -4.51 -2.64 2.52
N PHE A 52 -5.80 -2.49 2.21
CA PHE A 52 -6.90 -3.18 2.88
C PHE A 52 -7.62 -4.09 1.90
N VAL A 53 -7.84 -5.34 2.28
CA VAL A 53 -8.67 -6.28 1.52
C VAL A 53 -10.12 -5.81 1.61
N THR A 54 -10.73 -5.46 0.49
CA THR A 54 -12.14 -5.06 0.43
C THR A 54 -13.06 -6.16 -0.10
N ASP A 55 -12.51 -7.14 -0.82
CA ASP A 55 -13.28 -8.26 -1.37
C ASP A 55 -12.36 -9.45 -1.69
N LEU A 56 -12.92 -10.66 -1.74
CA LEU A 56 -12.25 -11.90 -2.12
C LEU A 56 -13.05 -12.62 -3.21
N LYS A 57 -12.39 -12.98 -4.32
CA LYS A 57 -13.03 -13.51 -5.53
C LYS A 57 -12.34 -14.79 -6.00
N GLN A 58 -13.12 -15.72 -6.55
CA GLN A 58 -12.60 -16.92 -7.22
C GLN A 58 -12.30 -16.71 -8.70
N THR A 59 -12.71 -15.57 -9.26
CA THR A 59 -12.47 -15.23 -10.66
C THR A 59 -11.92 -13.80 -10.76
N SER A 60 -11.03 -13.60 -11.72
CA SER A 60 -10.52 -12.28 -12.08
C SER A 60 -11.00 -11.93 -13.48
N LYS A 61 -11.42 -10.68 -13.68
CA LYS A 61 -11.76 -10.12 -15.00
C LYS A 61 -10.51 -9.64 -15.74
N TYR A 62 -9.35 -9.60 -15.07
CA TYR A 62 -8.11 -9.08 -15.61
C TYR A 62 -7.28 -10.23 -16.20
N PRO A 63 -7.03 -10.23 -17.53
CA PRO A 63 -6.23 -11.25 -18.20
C PRO A 63 -4.71 -11.05 -18.01
N GLU A 64 -4.29 -9.93 -17.40
CA GLU A 64 -2.88 -9.55 -17.25
C GLU A 64 -2.16 -10.31 -16.12
N LYS A 65 -0.81 -10.18 -16.10
CA LYS A 65 0.05 -10.65 -15.00
C LYS A 65 -0.26 -9.88 -13.72
N LEU A 66 -1.26 -10.35 -12.98
CA LEU A 66 -1.53 -9.90 -11.63
C LEU A 66 -0.33 -10.18 -10.72
N LYS A 67 -0.11 -9.28 -9.77
CA LYS A 67 0.92 -9.44 -8.74
C LYS A 67 0.34 -10.20 -7.54
N TYR A 68 1.22 -10.79 -6.74
CA TYR A 68 0.85 -11.49 -5.52
C TYR A 68 0.80 -10.54 -4.32
N ILE A 69 -0.08 -10.85 -3.36
CA ILE A 69 0.06 -10.34 -1.99
C ILE A 69 1.37 -10.87 -1.41
N ILE A 70 2.13 -10.00 -0.74
CA ILE A 70 3.41 -10.37 -0.11
C ILE A 70 3.16 -11.05 1.24
N ARG A 71 2.36 -10.40 2.10
CA ARG A 71 1.99 -10.93 3.43
C ARG A 71 0.76 -10.23 4.00
N LEU A 72 0.15 -10.87 4.99
CA LEU A 72 -0.80 -10.25 5.91
C LEU A 72 -0.04 -9.45 6.98
N LEU A 73 -0.63 -8.34 7.42
CA LEU A 73 -0.08 -7.49 8.49
C LEU A 73 -0.84 -7.62 9.81
N ASP A 74 -1.93 -8.38 9.81
CA ASP A 74 -2.81 -8.63 10.94
C ASP A 74 -3.14 -10.12 11.05
N LEU A 75 -3.52 -10.56 12.25
CA LEU A 75 -4.01 -11.92 12.51
C LEU A 75 -5.52 -12.07 12.25
N SER A 76 -6.26 -10.97 12.24
CA SER A 76 -7.71 -10.90 12.04
C SER A 76 -8.08 -9.61 11.32
N PRO A 77 -9.28 -9.48 10.73
CA PRO A 77 -9.76 -8.22 10.18
C PRO A 77 -9.68 -7.08 11.19
N VAL A 78 -9.12 -5.95 10.78
CA VAL A 78 -9.06 -4.72 11.60
C VAL A 78 -10.16 -3.74 11.21
N LEU A 79 -10.79 -3.96 10.06
CA LEU A 79 -11.99 -3.29 9.60
C LEU A 79 -13.06 -4.36 9.38
N ASN A 80 -14.23 -4.22 10.00
CA ASN A 80 -15.35 -5.11 9.72
C ASN A 80 -16.17 -4.57 8.53
N GLN A 81 -17.21 -5.31 8.14
CA GLN A 81 -18.09 -4.91 7.02
C GLN A 81 -18.77 -3.55 7.25
N GLU A 82 -19.17 -3.23 8.48
CA GLU A 82 -19.79 -1.94 8.81
C GLU A 82 -18.81 -0.77 8.62
N LEU A 83 -17.55 -0.95 9.02
CA LEU A 83 -16.49 0.05 8.83
C LEU A 83 -16.13 0.23 7.35
N LEU A 84 -16.13 -0.86 6.56
CA LEU A 84 -15.93 -0.78 5.12
C LEU A 84 -17.06 0.00 4.44
N ALA A 85 -18.32 -0.28 4.81
CA ALA A 85 -19.48 0.45 4.32
C ALA A 85 -19.47 1.92 4.77
N LEU A 86 -19.06 2.19 6.02
CA LEU A 86 -18.89 3.54 6.53
C LEU A 86 -17.82 4.30 5.75
N ALA A 87 -16.72 3.64 5.36
CA ALA A 87 -15.67 4.28 4.56
C ALA A 87 -16.18 4.68 3.17
N ASP A 88 -17.05 3.87 2.56
CA ASP A 88 -17.74 4.21 1.31
C ASP A 88 -18.67 5.41 1.50
N TYR A 89 -19.51 5.40 2.54
CA TYR A 89 -20.38 6.54 2.89
C TYR A 89 -19.57 7.83 3.13
N MET A 90 -18.47 7.74 3.87
CA MET A 90 -17.61 8.89 4.15
C MET A 90 -16.96 9.42 2.88
N LYS A 91 -16.46 8.54 1.99
CA LYS A 91 -15.91 8.94 0.69
C LYS A 91 -16.94 9.71 -0.11
N GLU A 92 -18.17 9.21 -0.22
CA GLU A 92 -19.24 9.86 -0.99
C GLU A 92 -19.67 11.20 -0.39
N THR A 93 -19.70 11.30 0.94
CA THR A 93 -20.19 12.49 1.65
C THR A 93 -19.13 13.59 1.74
N THR A 94 -17.87 13.20 1.92
CA THR A 94 -16.76 14.15 2.19
C THR A 94 -15.84 14.35 0.99
N TYR A 95 -15.98 13.54 -0.05
CA TYR A 95 -15.07 13.48 -1.20
C TYR A 95 -13.60 13.18 -0.83
N ALA A 96 -13.36 12.65 0.37
CA ALA A 96 -12.06 12.14 0.77
C ALA A 96 -11.76 10.81 0.05
N PHE A 97 -10.47 10.49 -0.09
CA PHE A 97 -10.07 9.18 -0.60
C PHE A 97 -10.53 8.07 0.35
N LYS A 98 -11.01 6.95 -0.20
CA LYS A 98 -11.45 5.78 0.56
C LYS A 98 -10.37 5.33 1.53
N ILE A 99 -9.12 5.31 1.09
CA ILE A 99 -7.97 4.96 1.95
C ILE A 99 -7.89 5.86 3.19
N THR A 100 -8.09 7.17 3.05
CA THR A 100 -8.09 8.11 4.16
C THR A 100 -9.22 7.81 5.14
N CYS A 101 -10.41 7.49 4.63
CA CYS A 101 -11.56 7.09 5.46
C CYS A 101 -11.25 5.80 6.25
N LEU A 102 -10.71 4.77 5.58
CA LEU A 102 -10.32 3.50 6.21
C LEU A 102 -9.27 3.72 7.30
N GLN A 103 -8.24 4.52 7.03
CA GLN A 103 -7.19 4.84 8.00
C GLN A 103 -7.69 5.65 9.19
N THR A 104 -8.72 6.46 9.04
CA THR A 104 -9.28 7.25 10.15
C THR A 104 -9.87 6.36 11.25
N MET A 105 -10.32 5.16 10.89
CA MET A 105 -10.93 4.19 11.80
C MET A 105 -9.90 3.41 12.61
N LEU A 106 -8.61 3.56 12.28
CA LEU A 106 -7.53 2.82 12.92
C LEU A 106 -6.77 3.65 13.97
N PRO A 107 -6.35 3.02 15.08
CA PRO A 107 -5.39 3.60 16.01
C PRO A 107 -4.09 4.02 15.31
N SER A 108 -3.44 5.10 15.78
CA SER A 108 -2.21 5.63 15.18
C SER A 108 -1.10 4.60 15.06
N VAL A 109 -0.96 3.69 16.03
CA VAL A 109 0.06 2.62 16.03
C VAL A 109 -0.11 1.61 14.88
N MET A 110 -1.28 1.57 14.25
CA MET A 110 -1.58 0.69 13.12
C MET A 110 -1.42 1.40 11.77
N LYS A 111 -1.08 2.69 11.74
CA LYS A 111 -0.82 3.40 10.49
C LYS A 111 0.63 3.15 10.09
N ALA A 112 0.88 2.95 8.79
CA ALA A 112 2.25 2.87 8.29
C ALA A 112 2.98 4.20 8.50
N GLU A 113 4.19 4.12 9.04
CA GLU A 113 5.17 5.20 8.94
C GLU A 113 6.03 4.95 7.70
N TYR A 114 5.88 5.79 6.69
CA TYR A 114 6.71 5.75 5.50
C TYR A 114 7.90 6.68 5.66
N GLN A 115 9.11 6.11 5.65
CA GLN A 115 10.33 6.88 5.51
C GLN A 115 10.67 7.03 4.03
N LYS A 116 10.84 8.27 3.57
CA LYS A 116 11.29 8.56 2.22
C LYS A 116 12.82 8.58 2.21
N LYS A 117 13.41 7.90 1.24
CA LYS A 117 14.84 7.91 0.96
C LYS A 117 15.09 8.37 -0.47
N ILE A 118 16.14 9.14 -0.66
CA ILE A 118 16.70 9.47 -1.96
C ILE A 118 17.82 8.49 -2.22
N VAL A 119 17.78 7.82 -3.37
CA VAL A 119 18.76 6.80 -3.75
C VAL A 119 19.43 7.22 -5.06
N LEU A 120 20.76 7.29 -5.04
CA LEU A 120 21.56 7.57 -6.21
C LEU A 120 21.65 6.31 -7.07
N LYS A 121 20.96 6.32 -8.23
CA LYS A 121 20.92 5.16 -9.13
C LYS A 121 22.21 4.91 -9.89
N ASP A 122 23.00 5.95 -10.18
CA ASP A 122 24.33 5.83 -10.80
C ASP A 122 25.39 6.35 -9.82
N PRO A 123 26.17 5.46 -9.18
CA PRO A 123 27.24 5.84 -8.25
C PRO A 123 28.37 6.67 -8.88
N ARG A 124 28.38 6.87 -10.19
CA ARG A 124 29.36 7.71 -10.91
C ARG A 124 28.81 9.08 -11.29
N HIS A 125 27.56 9.37 -10.93
CA HIS A 125 26.96 10.65 -11.26
C HIS A 125 27.71 11.80 -10.56
N PRO A 126 27.96 12.94 -11.24
CA PRO A 126 28.74 14.05 -10.68
C PRO A 126 28.22 14.61 -9.35
N VAL A 127 26.91 14.46 -9.10
CA VAL A 127 26.26 14.92 -7.86
C VAL A 127 26.60 14.08 -6.63
N LYS A 128 27.31 12.95 -6.81
CA LYS A 128 27.61 12.04 -5.69
C LYS A 128 28.43 12.72 -4.61
N ASP A 129 29.52 13.36 -4.98
CA ASP A 129 30.44 13.96 -4.00
C ASP A 129 29.79 15.14 -3.27
N GLU A 130 28.86 15.84 -3.94
CA GLU A 130 28.15 17.00 -3.38
C GLU A 130 27.00 16.60 -2.45
N TYR A 131 26.15 15.65 -2.86
CA TYR A 131 24.91 15.33 -2.14
C TYR A 131 24.96 13.98 -1.41
N PHE A 132 25.82 13.05 -1.81
CA PHE A 132 25.86 11.67 -1.32
C PHE A 132 27.26 11.25 -0.81
N PRO A 133 27.89 12.01 0.12
CA PRO A 133 29.28 11.77 0.52
C PRO A 133 29.50 10.51 1.38
N GLN A 134 28.44 9.97 2.00
CA GLN A 134 28.53 8.82 2.92
C GLN A 134 27.92 7.52 2.38
N GLY A 135 27.55 7.47 1.10
CA GLY A 135 26.92 6.31 0.48
C GLY A 135 25.95 6.71 -0.63
N ASP A 136 25.24 5.75 -1.20
CA ASP A 136 24.33 6.01 -2.34
C ASP A 136 22.87 6.25 -1.90
N GLU A 137 22.61 6.39 -0.59
CA GLU A 137 21.29 6.64 -0.03
C GLU A 137 21.33 7.79 0.98
N MET A 138 20.22 8.53 1.06
CA MET A 138 20.01 9.60 2.05
C MET A 138 18.55 9.62 2.49
N ASP A 139 18.29 9.80 3.79
CA ASP A 139 16.93 10.01 4.29
C ASP A 139 16.40 11.40 3.86
N TRP A 140 15.13 11.48 3.46
CA TRP A 140 14.52 12.73 3.00
C TRP A 140 14.58 13.84 4.06
N GLN A 141 14.38 13.50 5.33
CA GLN A 141 14.48 14.46 6.44
C GLN A 141 15.92 14.99 6.62
N GLU A 142 16.93 14.18 6.26
CA GLU A 142 18.31 14.63 6.26
C GLU A 142 18.58 15.59 5.10
N ALA A 143 18.05 15.29 3.91
CA ALA A 143 18.13 16.17 2.75
C ALA A 143 17.50 17.55 3.03
N GLU A 144 16.29 17.58 3.60
CA GLU A 144 15.61 18.84 3.99
C GLU A 144 16.44 19.64 5.01
N LYS A 145 17.04 18.98 6.00
CA LYS A 145 17.92 19.64 6.98
C LYS A 145 19.18 20.22 6.36
N ARG A 146 19.70 19.62 5.29
CA ARG A 146 20.84 20.12 4.52
C ARG A 146 20.45 21.24 3.55
N GLY A 147 19.16 21.50 3.35
CA GLY A 147 18.65 22.55 2.48
C GLY A 147 18.52 22.14 1.01
N TYR A 148 18.42 20.83 0.74
CA TYR A 148 18.16 20.27 -0.59
C TYR A 148 16.67 19.94 -0.79
#